data_AF-A0A941LPL8-F1
#
_entry.id   AF-A0A941LPL8-F1
#
_cell.length_a   1.000
_cell.length_b   1.000
_cell.length_c   1.000
_cell.angle_alpha   90.00
_cell.angle_beta   90.00
_cell.angle_gamma   90.00
#
_symmetry.space_group_name_H-M   'P 1'
#
loop_
_entity.id
_entity.type
_entity.pdbx_description
1 polymer ?
#
loop_
_entity_poly.entity_id
_entity_poly.type
_entity_poly.pdbx_seq_one_letter_code
_entity_poly.pdbx_strand_id
1 'polypeptide(L)'
;MMVFNEQQVLVDFHPWGHKDSHHTVMAGHVAEQMKVGQERVVVRADDGETTTHPVSPLIRSKLASMPIGAPAVFLVDETDHIVDVTFGDPVSLEHMKHEYRQISNPKAPHDRINGTVVEVMADGHITIKTTDGEQQVYPVRPYAAKELALVQAGDAITLLIDSSQQVLDIARLNKR
;
A
#
# COMPACT_ATOMS: atom_id res chain seq x y z
N MET A 1 1.00 27.86 -3.67
CA MET A 1 0.55 26.88 -4.70
C MET A 1 0.48 25.52 -4.03
N MET A 2 -0.59 24.76 -4.29
CA MET A 2 -0.80 23.43 -3.70
C MET A 2 -0.67 22.40 -4.81
N VAL A 3 0.17 21.38 -4.59
CA VAL A 3 0.34 20.27 -5.53
C VAL A 3 -0.29 19.03 -4.92
N PHE A 4 -1.12 18.37 -5.70
CA PHE A 4 -1.82 17.15 -5.30
C PHE A 4 -1.35 16.01 -6.19
N ASN A 5 -1.24 14.81 -5.61
CA ASN A 5 -1.06 13.61 -6.41
C ASN A 5 -2.40 13.10 -6.96
N GLU A 6 -2.32 12.01 -7.72
CA GLU A 6 -3.49 11.37 -8.34
C GLU A 6 -4.50 10.80 -7.33
N GLN A 7 -4.12 10.65 -6.06
CA GLN A 7 -5.03 10.30 -4.96
C GLN A 7 -5.58 11.52 -4.21
N GLN A 8 -5.40 12.73 -4.75
CA GLN A 8 -5.78 14.00 -4.13
C GLN A 8 -5.16 14.23 -2.74
N VAL A 9 -4.03 13.59 -2.46
CA VAL A 9 -3.24 13.85 -1.26
C VAL A 9 -2.36 15.06 -1.53
N LEU A 10 -2.36 16.01 -0.60
CA LEU A 10 -1.50 17.19 -0.65
C LEU A 10 -0.05 16.73 -0.49
N VAL A 11 0.68 16.77 -1.60
CA VAL A 11 2.09 16.38 -1.63
C VAL A 11 3.00 17.57 -1.38
N ASP A 12 2.51 18.79 -1.61
CA ASP A 12 3.29 20.00 -1.40
C ASP A 12 2.42 21.23 -1.13
N PHE A 13 2.85 22.07 -0.17
CA PHE A 13 2.16 23.29 0.24
C PHE A 13 3.13 24.48 0.27
N HIS A 14 2.90 25.44 -0.64
CA HIS A 14 3.65 26.69 -0.67
C HIS A 14 2.78 27.86 -0.18
N PRO A 15 3.02 28.41 1.02
CA PRO A 15 2.46 29.69 1.44
C PRO A 15 3.09 30.84 0.65
N TRP A 16 2.28 31.83 0.29
CA TRP A 16 2.70 32.95 -0.55
C TRP A 16 3.69 33.85 0.23
N GLY A 17 4.97 33.81 -0.12
CA GLY A 17 6.01 34.66 0.50
C GLY A 17 7.34 33.97 0.81
N HIS A 18 7.40 32.64 0.81
CA HIS A 18 8.67 31.91 0.96
C HIS A 18 9.32 31.66 -0.41
N LYS A 19 10.48 32.30 -0.63
CA LYS A 19 11.40 31.97 -1.72
C LYS A 19 12.32 30.84 -1.23
N ASP A 20 12.56 29.89 -2.13
CA ASP A 20 13.60 28.85 -2.07
C ASP A 20 13.29 27.61 -1.20
N SER A 21 12.44 26.71 -1.71
CA SER A 21 12.52 25.27 -1.39
C SER A 21 12.82 24.54 -2.69
N HIS A 22 14.07 24.08 -2.82
CA HIS A 22 14.57 23.41 -4.02
C HIS A 22 14.51 21.89 -3.82
N HIS A 23 13.30 21.33 -3.81
CA HIS A 23 13.17 19.88 -3.87
C HIS A 23 13.64 19.38 -5.24
N THR A 24 14.46 18.34 -5.24
CA THR A 24 15.00 17.71 -6.45
C THR A 24 14.41 16.31 -6.59
N VAL A 25 14.03 15.96 -7.82
CA VAL A 25 13.55 14.62 -8.16
C VAL A 25 14.72 13.80 -8.69
N MET A 26 14.96 12.64 -8.08
CA MET A 26 16.02 11.71 -8.47
C MET A 26 15.38 10.37 -8.86
N ALA A 27 15.66 9.89 -10.08
CA ALA A 27 15.29 8.55 -10.51
C ALA A 27 16.42 7.56 -10.22
N GLY A 28 16.07 6.32 -9.89
CA GLY A 28 17.04 5.25 -9.69
C GLY A 28 16.40 4.00 -9.11
N HIS A 29 17.19 3.20 -8.42
CA HIS A 29 16.77 1.94 -7.84
C HIS A 29 17.15 1.87 -6.36
N VAL A 30 16.33 1.21 -5.55
CA VAL A 30 16.69 0.91 -4.15
C VAL A 30 17.78 -0.16 -4.16
N ALA A 31 19.03 0.19 -3.83
CA ALA A 31 20.15 -0.74 -3.96
C ALA A 31 20.23 -1.76 -2.82
N GLU A 32 19.71 -1.41 -1.65
CA GLU A 32 19.77 -2.24 -0.44
C GLU A 32 18.48 -2.14 0.38
N GLN A 33 18.14 -3.23 1.08
CA GLN A 33 16.98 -3.24 1.97
C GLN A 33 17.30 -2.45 3.24
N MET A 34 16.54 -1.39 3.48
CA MET A 34 16.71 -0.57 4.67
C MET A 34 16.20 -1.34 5.90
N LYS A 35 17.11 -1.67 6.82
CA LYS A 35 16.77 -2.31 8.10
C LYS A 35 16.07 -1.31 9.02
N VAL A 36 15.17 -1.81 9.87
CA VAL A 36 14.53 -0.99 10.90
C VAL A 36 15.61 -0.35 11.79
N GLY A 37 15.58 0.98 11.89
CA GLY A 37 16.58 1.77 12.62
C GLY A 37 17.70 2.37 11.76
N GLN A 38 17.82 2.01 10.49
CA GLN A 38 18.69 2.72 9.56
C GLN A 38 18.08 4.06 9.15
N GLU A 39 18.93 5.08 9.05
CA GLU A 39 18.55 6.47 8.76
C GLU A 39 19.01 6.91 7.36
N ARG A 40 19.52 5.97 6.56
CA ARG A 40 20.08 6.21 5.23
C ARG A 40 19.65 5.11 4.28
N VAL A 41 19.49 5.44 3.01
CA VAL A 41 19.22 4.48 1.94
C VAL A 41 20.28 4.58 0.86
N VAL A 42 20.64 3.43 0.29
CA VAL A 42 21.53 3.35 -0.86
C VAL A 42 20.68 3.35 -2.12
N VAL A 43 20.89 4.33 -2.98
CA VAL A 43 20.24 4.48 -4.28
C VAL A 43 21.23 4.15 -5.38
N ARG A 44 20.83 3.30 -6.32
CA ARG A 44 21.59 2.99 -7.53
C ARG A 44 21.00 3.76 -8.70
N ALA A 45 21.80 4.61 -9.33
CA ALA A 45 21.45 5.27 -10.59
C ALA A 45 21.49 4.28 -11.76
N ASP A 46 20.88 4.66 -12.90
CA ASP A 46 20.78 3.79 -14.08
C ASP A 46 22.15 3.49 -14.73
N ASP A 47 23.14 4.34 -14.49
CA ASP A 47 24.54 4.13 -14.90
C ASP A 47 25.30 3.15 -13.99
N GLY A 48 24.65 2.64 -12.93
CA GLY A 48 25.19 1.71 -11.96
C GLY A 48 25.89 2.36 -10.77
N GLU A 49 26.01 3.69 -10.72
CA GLU A 49 26.58 4.40 -9.58
C GLU A 49 25.67 4.28 -8.35
N THR A 50 26.26 4.01 -7.18
CA THR A 50 25.52 3.92 -5.91
C THR A 50 25.82 5.10 -5.01
N THR A 51 24.80 5.84 -4.61
CA THR A 51 24.89 6.99 -3.70
C THR A 51 24.08 6.72 -2.44
N THR A 52 24.49 7.30 -1.30
CA THR A 52 23.84 7.06 0.00
C THR A 52 23.24 8.34 0.56
N HIS A 53 21.92 8.36 0.68
CA HIS A 53 21.16 9.54 1.07
C HIS A 53 20.58 9.37 2.49
N PRO A 54 20.59 10.42 3.33
CA PRO A 54 19.82 10.41 4.57
C PRO A 54 18.31 10.36 4.28
N VAL A 55 17.55 9.80 5.22
CA VAL A 55 16.12 9.51 5.06
C VAL A 55 15.31 10.18 6.15
N SER A 56 14.32 10.97 5.75
CA SER A 56 13.36 11.58 6.66
C SER A 56 12.63 10.51 7.49
N PRO A 57 12.49 10.68 8.83
CA PRO A 57 11.82 9.73 9.70
C PRO A 57 10.43 9.30 9.21
N LEU A 58 9.70 10.21 8.57
CA LEU A 58 8.32 10.02 8.12
C LEU A 58 8.19 8.94 7.03
N ILE A 59 9.24 8.71 6.24
CA ILE A 59 9.19 7.77 5.12
C ILE A 59 9.99 6.49 5.34
N ARG A 60 10.63 6.34 6.51
CA ARG A 60 11.50 5.19 6.79
C ARG A 60 10.75 3.86 6.64
N SER A 61 9.53 3.77 7.16
CA SER A 61 8.68 2.58 7.02
C SER A 61 8.20 2.32 5.59
N LYS A 62 8.20 3.35 4.72
CA LYS A 62 7.87 3.22 3.29
C LYS A 62 9.09 2.67 2.53
N LEU A 63 10.27 3.26 2.72
CA LEU A 63 11.53 2.78 2.14
C LEU A 63 11.92 1.38 2.61
N ALA A 64 11.75 1.05 3.89
CA ALA A 64 12.03 -0.28 4.43
C ALA A 64 11.14 -1.38 3.81
N SER A 65 9.98 -1.01 3.28
CA SER A 65 9.09 -1.93 2.57
C SER A 65 9.40 -2.05 1.07
N MET A 66 10.30 -1.23 0.52
CA MET A 66 10.61 -1.26 -0.90
C MET A 66 11.52 -2.45 -1.27
N PRO A 67 11.28 -3.10 -2.41
CA PRO A 67 12.17 -4.09 -3.00
C PRO A 67 13.57 -3.55 -3.26
N ILE A 68 14.57 -4.37 -2.93
CA ILE A 68 15.90 -4.22 -3.52
C ILE A 68 15.75 -4.34 -5.04
N GLY A 69 16.39 -3.43 -5.76
CA GLY A 69 16.31 -3.34 -7.21
C GLY A 69 15.01 -2.75 -7.73
N ALA A 70 14.08 -2.28 -6.88
CA ALA A 70 12.88 -1.61 -7.40
C ALA A 70 13.24 -0.28 -8.07
N PRO A 71 12.76 -0.05 -9.30
CA PRO A 71 12.81 1.27 -9.90
C PRO A 71 11.95 2.20 -9.05
N ALA A 72 12.50 3.38 -8.77
CA ALA A 72 11.93 4.33 -7.84
C ALA A 72 12.25 5.76 -8.26
N VAL A 73 11.34 6.65 -7.89
CA VAL A 73 11.51 8.09 -7.97
C VAL A 73 11.54 8.63 -6.55
N PHE A 74 12.63 9.30 -6.22
CA PHE A 74 12.91 9.86 -4.91
C PHE A 74 12.73 11.38 -4.96
N LEU A 75 12.08 11.93 -3.94
CA LEU A 75 12.04 13.35 -3.69
C LEU A 75 13.08 13.70 -2.64
N VAL A 76 14.02 14.55 -2.99
CA VAL A 76 15.14 14.97 -2.15
C VAL A 76 14.95 16.45 -1.80
N ASP A 77 15.08 16.80 -0.53
CA ASP A 77 15.02 18.19 -0.07
C ASP A 77 16.36 18.93 -0.25
N GLU A 78 16.38 20.22 0.09
CA GLU A 78 17.59 21.06 -0.01
C GLU A 78 18.75 20.62 0.91
N THR A 79 18.50 19.70 1.85
CA THR A 79 19.48 19.16 2.79
C THR A 79 19.95 17.75 2.41
N ASP A 80 19.67 17.32 1.18
CA ASP A 80 20.00 15.99 0.64
C ASP A 80 19.18 14.85 1.31
N HIS A 81 18.11 15.16 2.05
CA HIS A 81 17.27 14.12 2.64
C HIS A 81 16.22 13.64 1.66
N ILE A 82 16.07 12.32 1.57
CA ILE A 82 14.91 11.73 0.91
C ILE A 82 13.69 11.96 1.81
N VAL A 83 12.75 12.74 1.29
CA VAL A 83 11.51 13.12 1.97
C VAL A 83 10.29 12.40 1.41
N ASP A 84 10.38 11.84 0.19
CA ASP A 84 9.41 10.86 -0.32
C ASP A 84 10.03 9.91 -1.34
N VAL A 85 9.35 8.78 -1.58
CA VAL A 85 9.71 7.80 -2.60
C VAL A 85 8.45 7.21 -3.24
N THR A 86 8.47 6.98 -4.54
CA THR A 86 7.44 6.23 -5.26
C THR A 86 8.08 5.26 -6.25
N PHE A 87 7.32 4.31 -6.78
CA PHE A 87 7.84 3.38 -7.80
C PHE A 87 7.98 4.06 -9.16
N GLY A 88 9.04 3.72 -9.87
CA GLY A 88 9.29 4.11 -11.25
C GLY A 88 8.60 3.13 -12.19
N ASP A 89 7.53 3.58 -12.83
CA ASP A 89 6.70 2.89 -13.82
C ASP A 89 5.68 1.82 -13.29
N PRO A 90 4.41 1.87 -13.75
CA PRO A 90 3.38 0.90 -13.38
C PRO A 90 3.63 -0.56 -13.83
N VAL A 91 4.41 -0.79 -14.88
CA VAL A 91 4.68 -2.14 -15.41
C VAL A 91 5.68 -2.88 -14.52
N SER A 92 6.64 -2.15 -13.95
CA SER A 92 7.59 -2.67 -12.96
C SER A 92 6.89 -3.10 -11.66
N LEU A 93 5.77 -2.45 -11.30
CA LEU A 93 4.95 -2.86 -10.15
C LEU A 93 4.40 -4.27 -10.32
N GLU A 94 3.91 -4.65 -11.50
CA GLU A 94 3.26 -5.94 -11.69
C GLU A 94 4.27 -7.09 -11.70
N HIS A 95 5.41 -6.93 -12.40
CA HIS A 95 6.47 -7.93 -12.37
C HIS A 95 7.08 -8.09 -10.97
N MET A 96 7.30 -7.00 -10.24
CA MET A 96 7.87 -7.08 -8.89
C MET A 96 6.88 -7.57 -7.84
N LYS A 97 5.57 -7.27 -7.97
CA LYS A 97 4.53 -7.87 -7.12
C LYS A 97 4.52 -9.40 -7.20
N HIS A 98 4.84 -9.97 -8.36
CA HIS A 98 4.91 -11.42 -8.51
C HIS A 98 6.11 -12.04 -7.77
N GLU A 99 7.28 -11.41 -7.78
CA GLU A 99 8.45 -11.84 -6.98
C GLU A 99 8.29 -11.56 -5.48
N TYR A 100 7.72 -10.41 -5.10
CA TYR A 100 7.53 -10.01 -3.71
C TYR A 100 6.48 -10.85 -2.95
N ARG A 101 5.58 -11.55 -3.65
CA ARG A 101 4.70 -12.54 -3.02
C ARG A 101 5.48 -13.74 -2.44
N GLN A 102 6.71 -13.98 -2.87
CA GLN A 102 7.51 -15.13 -2.43
C GLN A 102 8.50 -14.81 -1.31
N ILE A 103 8.90 -13.53 -1.14
CA ILE A 103 9.89 -13.12 -0.14
C ILE A 103 9.26 -12.03 0.73
N SER A 104 8.56 -12.47 1.78
CA SER A 104 8.22 -11.69 2.97
C SER A 104 7.77 -10.25 2.71
N ASN A 105 6.49 -10.07 2.45
CA ASN A 105 5.82 -8.79 2.40
C ASN A 105 5.97 -8.06 3.76
N PRO A 106 6.82 -7.02 3.90
CA PRO A 106 7.03 -6.31 5.18
C PRO A 106 5.85 -5.37 5.52
N LYS A 107 4.82 -5.35 4.67
CA LYS A 107 3.48 -4.79 4.90
C LYS A 107 2.42 -5.73 4.33
N ALA A 108 2.18 -6.87 4.96
CA ALA A 108 1.09 -7.79 4.59
C ALA A 108 0.12 -7.95 5.76
N PRO A 109 -1.14 -8.40 5.55
CA PRO A 109 -1.90 -8.50 4.30
C PRO A 109 -3.41 -8.33 4.57
N HIS A 110 -4.02 -7.26 4.09
CA HIS A 110 -5.48 -7.26 4.03
C HIS A 110 -5.91 -7.44 2.59
N ASP A 111 -6.30 -8.67 2.26
CA ASP A 111 -6.88 -8.97 0.97
C ASP A 111 -8.31 -8.41 0.96
N ARG A 112 -8.62 -7.68 -0.12
CA ARG A 112 -9.96 -7.13 -0.33
C ARG A 112 -10.68 -7.99 -1.32
N ILE A 113 -11.77 -8.62 -0.88
CA ILE A 113 -12.57 -9.49 -1.73
C ILE A 113 -13.93 -8.86 -1.94
N ASN A 114 -14.26 -8.59 -3.20
CA ASN A 114 -15.57 -8.10 -3.59
C ASN A 114 -16.46 -9.29 -3.94
N GLY A 115 -17.70 -9.26 -3.48
CA GLY A 115 -18.65 -10.32 -3.79
C GLY A 115 -20.07 -9.98 -3.41
N THR A 116 -20.95 -10.95 -3.65
CA THR A 116 -22.35 -10.90 -3.22
C THR A 116 -22.56 -11.95 -2.16
N VAL A 117 -23.22 -11.59 -1.06
CA VAL A 117 -23.51 -12.54 0.01
C VAL A 117 -24.49 -13.59 -0.47
N VAL A 118 -24.10 -14.85 -0.33
CA VAL A 118 -24.97 -16.00 -0.59
C VAL A 118 -25.69 -16.37 0.70
N GLU A 119 -24.97 -16.46 1.81
CA GLU A 119 -25.49 -16.89 3.10
C GLU A 119 -24.63 -16.36 4.25
N VAL A 120 -25.26 -16.09 5.40
CA VAL A 120 -24.61 -15.82 6.68
C VAL A 120 -24.96 -16.97 7.62
N MET A 121 -23.96 -17.71 8.08
CA MET A 121 -24.12 -18.90 8.89
C MET A 121 -24.18 -18.54 10.40
N ALA A 122 -24.95 -19.30 11.18
CA ALA A 122 -25.14 -19.05 12.61
C ALA A 122 -23.87 -19.22 13.46
N ASP A 123 -22.83 -19.87 12.92
CA ASP A 123 -21.54 -20.11 13.56
C ASP A 123 -20.50 -19.00 13.28
N GLY A 124 -20.90 -17.92 12.60
CA GLY A 124 -20.03 -16.78 12.32
C GLY A 124 -19.26 -16.87 11.01
N HIS A 125 -19.64 -17.78 10.10
CA HIS A 125 -19.12 -17.79 8.73
C HIS A 125 -20.00 -16.98 7.78
N ILE A 126 -19.39 -16.42 6.74
CA ILE A 126 -20.07 -15.79 5.63
C ILE A 126 -19.68 -16.48 4.32
N THR A 127 -20.68 -16.82 3.51
CA THR A 127 -20.49 -17.35 2.16
C THR A 127 -20.73 -16.22 1.18
N ILE A 128 -19.73 -15.93 0.34
CA ILE A 128 -19.85 -14.95 -0.73
C ILE A 128 -19.65 -15.60 -2.09
N LYS A 129 -20.33 -15.08 -3.10
CA LYS A 129 -20.01 -15.29 -4.49
C LYS A 129 -19.07 -14.18 -4.93
N THR A 130 -17.83 -14.53 -5.21
CA THR A 130 -16.79 -13.60 -5.67
C THR A 130 -17.07 -13.16 -7.11
N THR A 131 -16.44 -12.05 -7.53
CA THR A 131 -16.64 -11.48 -8.87
C THR A 131 -16.17 -12.38 -10.02
N ASP A 132 -15.28 -13.32 -9.75
CA ASP A 132 -14.87 -14.39 -10.68
C ASP A 132 -15.91 -15.52 -10.81
N GLY A 133 -16.97 -15.47 -9.98
CA GLY A 133 -18.10 -16.39 -10.00
C GLY A 133 -17.97 -17.56 -9.04
N GLU A 134 -16.85 -17.72 -8.34
CA GLU A 134 -16.65 -18.76 -7.34
C GLU A 134 -17.43 -18.47 -6.06
N GLN A 135 -17.78 -19.51 -5.30
CA GLN A 135 -18.33 -19.35 -3.95
C GLN A 135 -17.26 -19.70 -2.93
N GLN A 136 -17.03 -18.77 -2.00
CA GLN A 136 -15.99 -18.89 -1.00
C GLN A 136 -16.57 -18.57 0.38
N VAL A 137 -16.10 -19.30 1.40
CA VAL A 137 -16.59 -19.21 2.77
C VAL A 137 -15.48 -18.64 3.64
N TYR A 138 -15.81 -17.64 4.45
CA TYR A 138 -14.85 -17.00 5.34
C TYR A 138 -15.34 -16.97 6.78
N PRO A 139 -14.49 -17.33 7.76
CA PRO A 139 -14.77 -17.09 9.17
C PRO A 139 -14.68 -15.60 9.48
N VAL A 140 -15.66 -15.08 10.22
CA VAL A 140 -15.69 -13.68 10.65
C VAL A 140 -15.20 -13.56 12.08
N ARG A 141 -14.29 -12.61 12.33
CA ARG A 141 -13.78 -12.41 13.69
C ARG A 141 -14.85 -11.83 14.61
N PRO A 142 -14.82 -12.15 15.92
CA PRO A 142 -15.88 -11.76 16.86
C PRO A 142 -16.20 -10.25 16.90
N TYR A 143 -15.21 -9.38 16.67
CA TYR A 143 -15.43 -7.94 16.68
C TYR A 143 -16.17 -7.43 15.43
N ALA A 144 -16.09 -8.14 14.30
CA ALA A 144 -16.82 -7.84 13.07
C ALA A 144 -18.23 -8.49 13.04
N ALA A 145 -18.60 -9.24 14.08
CA ALA A 145 -19.91 -9.89 14.17
C ALA A 145 -21.09 -8.90 14.13
N LYS A 146 -20.88 -7.66 14.61
CA LYS A 146 -21.89 -6.60 14.54
C LYS A 146 -22.20 -6.20 13.10
N GLU A 147 -21.18 -6.14 12.26
CA GLU A 147 -21.34 -5.80 10.84
C GLU A 147 -21.95 -6.97 10.09
N LEU A 148 -21.51 -8.20 10.39
CA LEU A 148 -22.09 -9.42 9.85
C LEU A 148 -23.60 -9.51 10.08
N ALA A 149 -24.08 -9.12 11.26
CA ALA A 149 -25.50 -9.10 11.59
C ALA A 149 -26.32 -8.08 10.79
N LEU A 150 -25.67 -7.10 10.15
CA LEU A 150 -26.32 -6.09 9.31
C LEU A 150 -26.37 -6.48 7.82
N VAL A 151 -25.75 -7.60 7.46
CA VAL A 151 -25.63 -8.07 6.09
C VAL A 151 -26.65 -9.17 5.82
N GLN A 152 -27.25 -9.14 4.63
CA GLN A 152 -28.24 -10.12 4.19
C GLN A 152 -27.82 -10.79 2.88
N ALA A 153 -28.38 -11.97 2.62
CA ALA A 153 -28.20 -12.63 1.33
C ALA A 153 -28.65 -11.71 0.18
N GLY A 154 -27.81 -11.59 -0.84
CA GLY A 154 -27.99 -10.67 -1.96
C GLY A 154 -27.24 -9.34 -1.84
N ASP A 155 -26.71 -8.99 -0.66
CA ASP A 155 -25.94 -7.76 -0.49
C ASP A 155 -24.62 -7.81 -1.27
N ALA A 156 -24.30 -6.74 -1.99
CA ALA A 156 -22.98 -6.53 -2.55
C ALA A 156 -22.06 -5.99 -1.44
N ILE A 157 -20.93 -6.66 -1.21
CA ILE A 157 -20.02 -6.34 -0.12
C ILE A 157 -18.54 -6.39 -0.55
N THR A 158 -17.71 -5.71 0.22
CA THR A 158 -16.25 -5.85 0.23
C THR A 158 -15.83 -6.40 1.58
N LEU A 159 -15.16 -7.55 1.58
CA LEU A 159 -14.53 -8.12 2.77
C LEU A 159 -13.09 -7.64 2.88
N LEU A 160 -12.66 -7.31 4.09
CA LEU A 160 -11.25 -7.13 4.45
C LEU A 160 -10.75 -8.38 5.17
N ILE A 161 -9.76 -9.08 4.61
CA ILE A 161 -9.34 -10.41 5.08
C ILE A 161 -7.88 -10.40 5.52
N ASP A 162 -7.55 -10.95 6.69
CA ASP A 162 -6.17 -11.03 7.17
C ASP A 162 -5.36 -12.20 6.59
N SER A 163 -4.09 -12.32 7.02
CA SER A 163 -3.17 -13.41 6.66
C SER A 163 -3.66 -14.80 7.04
N SER A 164 -4.63 -14.91 7.96
CA SER A 164 -5.22 -16.16 8.41
C SER A 164 -6.54 -16.48 7.70
N GLN A 165 -6.85 -15.77 6.60
CA GLN A 165 -8.10 -15.87 5.86
C GLN A 165 -9.35 -15.56 6.69
N GLN A 166 -9.22 -14.72 7.72
CA GLN A 166 -10.36 -14.30 8.55
C GLN A 166 -10.81 -12.89 8.20
N VAL A 167 -12.12 -12.67 8.23
CA VAL A 167 -12.71 -11.36 7.97
C VAL A 167 -12.50 -10.44 9.17
N LEU A 168 -11.90 -9.29 8.89
CA LEU A 168 -11.67 -8.20 9.82
C LEU A 168 -12.79 -7.15 9.77
N ASP A 169 -13.34 -6.90 8.58
CA ASP A 169 -14.28 -5.79 8.32
C ASP A 169 -15.20 -6.14 7.14
N ILE A 170 -16.45 -5.68 7.20
CA ILE A 170 -17.46 -5.93 6.15
C ILE A 170 -18.08 -4.61 5.69
N ALA A 171 -17.72 -4.18 4.48
CA ALA A 171 -18.29 -2.97 3.87
C ALA A 171 -19.44 -3.33 2.90
N ARG A 172 -20.63 -2.76 3.11
CA ARG A 172 -21.75 -2.89 2.15
C ARG A 172 -21.62 -1.86 1.02
N LEU A 173 -21.66 -2.34 -0.22
CA LEU A 173 -21.67 -1.52 -1.43
C LEU A 173 -23.11 -1.12 -1.76
N ASN A 174 -23.75 -0.32 -0.91
CA ASN A 174 -25.10 0.14 -1.22
C ASN A 174 -25.07 1.18 -2.36
N LYS A 175 -25.84 0.90 -3.41
CA LYS A 175 -26.38 1.92 -4.30
C LYS A 175 -27.27 2.85 -3.47
N ARG A 176 -27.12 4.15 -3.71
CA ARG A 176 -28.00 5.24 -3.24
C ARG A 176 -29.48 4.87 -3.32
#